data_AF-A0A838VX98-F1
#
_entry.id   AF-A0A838VX98-F1
#
_cell.length_a   1.000
_cell.length_b   1.000
_cell.length_c   1.000
_cell.angle_alpha   90.00
_cell.angle_beta   90.00
_cell.angle_gamma   90.00
#
_symmetry.space_group_name_H-M   'P 1'
#
loop_
_entity.id
_entity.type
_entity.pdbx_description
1 polymer ?
#
loop_
_entity_poly.entity_id
_entity_poly.type
_entity_poly.pdbx_seq_one_letter_code
_entity_poly.pdbx_strand_id
1 'polypeptide(L)'
;MHNFIRYKFYREHKYLSFVLNDLERLIAKTNFQIAQEVVKVTEQFKAAIELLKGHAEYEDNCLHVLLKQKNSQLYEHIEEDHGTLDETLNNLQLLLDRVNSFVLASEKVEAGYQFYVGYRKFVGENLIHLHEEETIILPELHRLYSDEELKKVEAKTYAVMSSDDLIDMLQVLFPHMNASDKRALLSDIKECQPAKYAVIWPKIQLQIPEHELPIITL
;
A
#
# COMPACT_ATOMS: atom_id res chain seq x y z
N MET A 1 -6.30 -25.27 -20.82
CA MET A 1 -6.61 -25.49 -19.40
C MET A 1 -7.09 -24.16 -18.86
N HIS A 2 -8.31 -24.08 -18.31
CA HIS A 2 -8.73 -22.86 -17.61
C HIS A 2 -7.80 -22.69 -16.41
N ASN A 3 -7.06 -21.59 -16.35
CA ASN A 3 -6.29 -21.24 -15.17
C ASN A 3 -7.33 -20.91 -14.09
N PHE A 4 -7.45 -21.75 -13.04
CA PHE A 4 -8.46 -21.56 -12.01
C PHE A 4 -8.18 -20.33 -11.11
N ILE A 5 -6.98 -19.75 -11.23
CA ILE A 5 -6.54 -18.59 -10.43
C ILE A 5 -6.61 -17.35 -11.32
N ARG A 6 -7.50 -16.43 -10.97
CA ARG A 6 -7.65 -15.10 -11.60
C ARG A 6 -6.50 -14.17 -11.23
N TYR A 7 -6.24 -13.17 -12.07
CA TYR A 7 -5.23 -12.15 -11.83
C TYR A 7 -5.53 -11.33 -10.56
N LYS A 8 -4.52 -10.80 -9.86
CA LYS A 8 -4.73 -9.96 -8.66
C LYS A 8 -3.80 -8.75 -8.72
N PHE A 9 -4.29 -7.56 -8.36
CA PHE A 9 -3.49 -6.33 -8.29
C PHE A 9 -2.94 -6.12 -6.88
N TYR A 10 -3.86 -5.92 -5.94
CA TYR A 10 -3.75 -5.47 -4.54
C TYR A 10 -2.88 -6.28 -3.56
N ARG A 11 -1.72 -6.80 -3.96
CA ARG A 11 -0.85 -7.59 -3.05
C ARG A 11 -0.12 -6.68 -2.05
N GLU A 12 0.17 -5.46 -2.46
CA GLU A 12 0.81 -4.38 -1.71
C GLU A 12 -0.02 -3.90 -0.52
N HIS A 13 -1.33 -4.18 -0.48
CA HIS A 13 -2.21 -3.88 0.67
C HIS A 13 -1.68 -4.46 1.98
N LYS A 14 -0.93 -5.57 1.91
CA LYS A 14 -0.27 -6.16 3.07
C LYS A 14 0.82 -5.28 3.65
N TYR A 15 1.57 -4.60 2.79
CA TYR A 15 2.58 -3.63 3.20
C TYR A 15 1.93 -2.36 3.76
N LEU A 16 0.89 -1.83 3.10
CA LEU A 16 0.12 -0.69 3.63
C LEU A 16 -0.44 -0.99 5.02
N SER A 17 -1.13 -2.12 5.15
CA SER A 17 -1.65 -2.60 6.43
C SER A 17 -0.55 -2.71 7.48
N PHE A 18 0.63 -3.22 7.13
CA PHE A 18 1.76 -3.29 8.05
C PHE A 18 2.20 -1.90 8.52
N VAL A 19 2.46 -0.96 7.60
CA VAL A 19 2.93 0.40 7.91
C VAL A 19 1.93 1.13 8.80
N LEU A 20 0.64 1.10 8.44
CA LEU A 20 -0.39 1.82 9.19
C LEU A 20 -0.54 1.28 10.61
N ASN A 21 -0.54 -0.05 10.78
CA ASN A 21 -0.63 -0.68 12.09
C ASN A 21 0.65 -0.53 12.92
N ASP A 22 1.83 -0.47 12.29
CA ASP A 22 3.08 -0.22 13.02
C ASP A 22 3.16 1.20 13.54
N LEU A 23 2.74 2.17 12.73
CA LEU A 23 2.59 3.54 13.15
C LEU A 23 1.53 3.68 14.26
N GLU A 24 0.39 2.98 14.19
CA GLU A 24 -0.58 2.96 15.30
C GLU A 24 0.09 2.53 16.61
N ARG A 25 0.86 1.43 16.57
CA ARG A 25 1.59 0.91 17.75
C ARG A 25 2.65 1.89 18.24
N LEU A 26 3.32 2.62 17.35
CA LEU A 26 4.24 3.68 17.71
C LEU A 26 3.53 4.83 18.44
N ILE A 27 2.43 5.30 17.87
CA ILE A 27 1.61 6.39 18.45
C ILE A 27 1.08 5.98 19.83
N ALA A 28 0.55 4.76 19.96
CA ALA A 28 -0.04 4.27 21.20
C ALA A 28 0.92 4.22 22.40
N LYS A 29 2.22 4.06 22.17
CA LYS A 29 3.26 4.02 23.22
C LYS A 29 4.02 5.34 23.38
N THR A 30 3.73 6.34 22.54
CA THR A 30 4.48 7.59 22.52
C THR A 30 4.18 8.44 23.74
N ASN A 31 5.23 8.90 24.42
CA ASN A 31 5.12 9.95 25.41
C ASN A 31 5.16 11.32 24.71
N PHE A 32 3.98 11.90 24.48
CA PHE A 32 3.83 13.20 23.81
C PHE A 32 4.43 14.39 24.57
N GLN A 33 4.89 14.21 25.81
CA GLN A 33 5.65 15.24 26.51
C GLN A 33 7.13 15.29 26.07
N ILE A 34 7.63 14.21 25.46
CA ILE A 34 9.03 14.09 25.02
C ILE A 34 9.12 14.48 23.55
N ALA A 35 9.74 15.63 23.27
CA ALA A 35 9.85 16.18 21.91
C ALA A 35 10.48 15.20 20.91
N GLN A 36 11.49 14.44 21.31
CA GLN A 36 12.14 13.46 20.43
C GLN A 36 11.20 12.31 20.03
N GLU A 37 10.26 11.91 20.89
CA GLU A 37 9.29 10.86 20.53
C GLU A 37 8.21 11.41 19.60
N VAL A 38 7.77 12.66 19.81
CA VAL A 38 6.84 13.35 18.90
C VAL A 38 7.46 13.49 17.51
N VAL A 39 8.74 13.87 17.41
CA VAL A 39 9.47 13.94 16.13
C VAL A 39 9.44 12.60 15.38
N LYS A 40 9.68 11.48 16.08
CA LYS A 40 9.62 10.14 15.47
C LYS A 40 8.23 9.83 14.91
N VAL A 41 7.17 10.15 15.65
CA VAL A 41 5.79 9.99 15.15
C VAL A 41 5.54 10.87 13.94
N THR A 42 5.99 12.13 13.96
CA THR A 42 5.83 13.06 12.84
C THR A 42 6.55 12.57 11.58
N GLU A 43 7.77 12.06 11.69
CA GLU A 43 8.51 11.53 10.54
C GLU A 43 7.84 10.29 9.95
N GLN A 44 7.42 9.34 10.79
CA GLN A 44 6.74 8.13 10.34
C GLN A 44 5.35 8.42 9.75
N PHE A 45 4.63 9.39 10.32
CA PHE A 45 3.34 9.82 9.79
C PHE A 45 3.47 10.49 8.42
N LYS A 46 4.49 11.33 8.22
CA LYS A 46 4.79 11.91 6.90
C LYS A 46 5.13 10.83 5.86
N ALA A 47 5.95 9.85 6.24
CA ALA A 47 6.26 8.73 5.35
C ALA A 47 5.00 7.91 4.98
N ALA A 48 4.09 7.70 5.94
CA ALA A 48 2.81 7.04 5.70
C ALA A 48 1.90 7.84 4.76
N ILE A 49 1.86 9.18 4.89
CA ILE A 49 1.11 10.06 3.98
C ILE A 49 1.61 9.90 2.54
N GLU A 50 2.92 10.01 2.32
CA GLU A 50 3.50 9.89 0.97
C GLU A 50 3.22 8.50 0.37
N LEU A 51 3.31 7.44 1.18
CA LEU A 51 2.98 6.08 0.77
C LEU A 51 1.51 5.95 0.34
N LEU A 52 0.57 6.44 1.16
CA LEU A 52 -0.87 6.37 0.87
C LEU A 52 -1.24 7.17 -0.38
N LYS A 53 -0.67 8.38 -0.53
CA LYS A 53 -0.91 9.21 -1.72
C LYS A 53 -0.38 8.55 -2.98
N GLY A 54 0.83 8.01 -2.94
CA GLY A 54 1.40 7.30 -4.10
C GLY A 54 0.62 6.04 -4.47
N HIS A 55 0.07 5.33 -3.48
CA HIS A 55 -0.81 4.18 -3.68
C HIS A 55 -2.13 4.59 -4.36
N ALA A 56 -2.86 5.54 -3.78
CA ALA A 56 -4.11 6.03 -4.35
C ALA A 56 -3.92 6.60 -5.77
N GLU A 57 -2.84 7.35 -6.00
CA GLU A 57 -2.50 7.88 -7.33
C GLU A 57 -2.23 6.75 -8.35
N TYR A 58 -1.56 5.67 -7.94
CA TYR A 58 -1.36 4.52 -8.80
C TYR A 58 -2.69 3.88 -9.20
N GLU A 59 -3.56 3.65 -8.22
CA GLU A 59 -4.85 3.00 -8.44
C GLU A 59 -5.78 3.83 -9.31
N ASP A 60 -5.86 5.14 -9.07
CA ASP A 60 -6.66 6.05 -9.88
C ASP A 60 -6.23 6.03 -11.35
N ASN A 61 -4.91 6.12 -11.57
CA ASN A 61 -4.34 6.22 -12.91
C ASN A 61 -4.24 4.89 -13.66
N CYS A 62 -4.16 3.75 -12.95
CA CYS A 62 -3.91 2.45 -13.55
C CYS A 62 -5.08 1.46 -13.43
N LEU A 63 -5.81 1.47 -12.32
CA LEU A 63 -6.87 0.50 -12.02
C LEU A 63 -8.26 1.10 -12.17
N HIS A 64 -8.57 2.21 -11.50
CA HIS A 64 -9.91 2.84 -11.54
C HIS A 64 -10.24 3.38 -12.93
N VAL A 65 -9.22 3.84 -13.68
CA VAL A 65 -9.39 4.18 -15.10
C VAL A 65 -9.96 3.03 -15.93
N LEU A 66 -9.70 1.76 -15.58
CA LEU A 66 -10.22 0.59 -16.28
C LEU A 66 -11.73 0.43 -16.07
N LEU A 67 -12.23 0.77 -14.88
CA LEU A 67 -13.67 0.81 -14.59
C LEU A 67 -14.35 1.90 -15.41
N LYS A 68 -13.75 3.10 -15.44
CA LYS A 68 -14.22 4.23 -16.26
C LYS A 68 -14.31 3.87 -17.74
N GLN A 69 -13.27 3.23 -18.29
CA GLN A 69 -13.20 2.82 -19.70
C GLN A 69 -14.33 1.85 -20.10
N LYS A 70 -14.92 1.13 -19.15
CA LYS A 70 -16.03 0.20 -19.38
C LYS A 70 -17.38 0.73 -18.87
N ASN A 71 -17.44 1.99 -18.44
CA ASN A 71 -18.62 2.62 -17.83
C ASN A 71 -19.19 1.79 -16.67
N SER A 72 -18.31 1.25 -15.81
CA SER A 72 -18.78 0.58 -14.60
C SER A 72 -19.41 1.59 -13.65
N GLN A 73 -20.56 1.26 -13.07
CA GLN A 73 -21.26 2.11 -12.11
C GLN A 73 -20.48 2.29 -10.80
N LEU A 74 -19.51 1.39 -10.52
CA LEU A 74 -18.67 1.50 -9.34
C LEU A 74 -17.70 2.69 -9.40
N TYR A 75 -17.37 3.19 -10.60
CA TYR A 75 -16.36 4.24 -10.75
C TYR A 75 -16.71 5.53 -9.98
N GLU A 76 -17.99 5.94 -9.96
CA GLU A 76 -18.42 7.16 -9.26
C GLU A 76 -18.22 7.04 -7.74
N HIS A 77 -18.54 5.89 -7.16
CA HIS A 77 -18.37 5.65 -5.73
C HIS A 77 -16.90 5.70 -5.30
N ILE A 78 -16.01 5.17 -6.14
CA ILE A 78 -14.58 5.03 -5.83
C ILE A 78 -13.82 6.36 -5.91
N GLU A 79 -14.16 7.22 -6.89
CA GLU A 79 -13.53 8.55 -6.96
C GLU A 79 -13.86 9.41 -5.72
N GLU A 80 -15.04 9.23 -5.13
CA GLU A 80 -15.40 9.93 -3.89
C GLU A 80 -14.52 9.48 -2.72
N ASP A 81 -14.26 8.19 -2.57
CA ASP A 81 -13.47 7.64 -1.45
C ASP A 81 -12.04 8.21 -1.44
N HIS A 82 -11.33 8.15 -2.58
CA HIS A 82 -9.99 8.74 -2.70
C HIS A 82 -9.99 10.26 -2.58
N GLY A 83 -11.07 10.94 -2.99
CA GLY A 83 -11.23 12.38 -2.84
C GLY A 83 -11.24 12.88 -1.39
N THR A 84 -11.60 12.02 -0.42
CA THR A 84 -11.66 12.38 1.02
C THR A 84 -10.38 12.09 1.80
N LEU A 85 -9.44 11.33 1.22
CA LEU A 85 -8.19 10.93 1.87
C LEU A 85 -7.35 12.15 2.29
N ASP A 86 -7.21 13.12 1.39
CA ASP A 86 -6.42 14.34 1.64
C ASP A 86 -6.96 15.16 2.82
N GLU A 87 -8.28 15.32 2.90
CA GLU A 87 -8.92 16.02 4.02
C GLU A 87 -8.67 15.29 5.35
N THR A 88 -8.82 13.97 5.35
CA THR A 88 -8.60 13.13 6.54
C THR A 88 -7.16 13.21 7.03
N LEU A 89 -6.18 13.09 6.12
CA LEU A 89 -4.75 13.18 6.46
C LEU A 89 -4.36 14.58 6.93
N ASN A 90 -4.91 15.64 6.32
CA ASN A 90 -4.69 17.02 6.75
C ASN A 90 -5.25 17.25 8.17
N ASN A 91 -6.43 16.73 8.48
CA ASN A 91 -7.02 16.84 9.81
C ASN A 91 -6.16 16.14 10.88
N LEU A 92 -5.62 14.96 10.56
CA LEU A 92 -4.68 14.25 11.44
C LEU A 92 -3.36 15.02 11.63
N GLN A 93 -2.82 15.60 10.56
CA GLN A 93 -1.62 16.44 10.64
C GLN A 93 -1.83 17.64 11.56
N LEU A 94 -2.99 18.31 11.46
CA LEU A 94 -3.34 19.41 12.36
C LEU A 94 -3.42 18.97 13.83
N LEU A 95 -3.96 17.78 14.12
CA LEU A 95 -3.97 17.23 15.48
C LEU A 95 -2.55 16.98 16.01
N LEU A 96 -1.66 16.46 15.17
CA LEU A 96 -0.26 16.21 15.54
C LEU A 96 0.50 17.53 15.74
N ASP A 97 0.29 18.53 14.89
CA ASP A 97 0.93 19.85 15.01
C ASP A 97 0.53 20.57 16.30
N ARG A 98 -0.71 20.36 16.78
CA ARG A 98 -1.16 20.89 18.07
C ARG A 98 -0.35 20.36 19.25
N VAL A 99 0.13 19.11 19.20
CA VAL A 99 1.00 18.58 20.26
C VAL A 99 2.27 19.44 20.40
N ASN A 100 2.83 19.86 19.27
CA ASN A 100 4.05 20.66 19.23
C ASN A 100 3.83 22.12 19.63
N SER A 101 2.60 22.65 19.49
CA SER A 101 2.30 24.05 19.84
C SER A 101 2.04 24.29 21.33
N PHE A 102 1.67 23.26 22.09
CA PHE A 102 1.40 23.39 23.52
C PHE A 102 2.67 23.50 24.37
N VAL A 103 2.59 24.27 25.46
CA VAL A 103 3.66 24.39 26.46
C VAL A 103 3.38 23.49 27.66
N LEU A 104 2.11 23.39 28.09
CA LEU A 104 1.76 22.60 29.27
C LEU A 104 1.76 21.10 28.94
N ALA A 105 2.38 20.33 29.83
CA ALA A 105 2.46 18.88 29.76
C ALA A 105 1.10 18.20 29.56
N SER A 106 0.07 18.63 30.31
CA SER A 106 -1.28 18.06 30.23
C SER A 106 -1.95 18.32 28.89
N GLU A 107 -1.71 19.49 28.28
CA GLU A 107 -2.27 19.83 26.97
C GLU A 107 -1.64 18.98 25.86
N LYS A 108 -0.32 18.70 25.97
CA LYS A 108 0.37 17.78 25.04
C LYS A 108 -0.17 16.36 25.13
N VAL A 109 -0.40 15.87 26.34
CA VAL A 109 -0.95 14.53 26.57
C VAL A 109 -2.35 14.41 25.96
N GLU A 110 -3.22 15.39 26.21
CA GLU A 110 -4.57 15.39 25.65
C GLU A 110 -4.55 15.51 24.12
N ALA A 111 -3.76 16.41 23.55
CA ALA A 111 -3.63 16.56 22.10
C ALA A 111 -3.11 15.27 21.43
N GLY A 112 -2.12 14.62 22.06
CA GLY A 112 -1.59 13.34 21.60
C GLY A 112 -2.64 12.22 21.65
N TYR A 113 -3.49 12.20 22.67
CA TYR A 113 -4.61 11.25 22.76
C TYR A 113 -5.64 11.49 21.64
N GLN A 114 -5.98 12.74 21.34
CA GLN A 114 -6.90 13.07 20.23
C GLN A 114 -6.31 12.65 18.88
N PHE A 115 -5.01 12.88 18.65
CA PHE A 115 -4.33 12.38 17.46
C PHE A 115 -4.38 10.84 17.37
N TYR A 116 -4.12 10.14 18.47
CA TYR A 116 -4.18 8.68 18.53
C TYR A 116 -5.57 8.12 18.19
N VAL A 117 -6.63 8.65 18.79
CA VAL A 117 -8.01 8.18 18.51
C VAL A 117 -8.42 8.51 17.08
N GLY A 118 -8.07 9.71 16.58
CA GLY A 118 -8.29 10.09 15.18
C GLY A 118 -7.57 9.16 14.21
N TYR A 119 -6.29 8.86 14.47
CA TYR A 119 -5.49 7.96 13.64
C TYR A 119 -6.09 6.54 13.62
N ARG A 120 -6.55 6.03 14.77
CA ARG A 120 -7.21 4.71 14.83
C ARG A 120 -8.50 4.65 14.02
N LYS A 121 -9.30 5.72 14.05
CA LYS A 121 -10.49 5.83 13.20
C LYS A 121 -10.09 5.73 11.73
N PHE A 122 -9.12 6.54 11.31
CA PHE A 122 -8.59 6.52 9.95
C PHE A 122 -8.09 5.13 9.52
N VAL A 123 -7.29 4.44 10.34
CA VAL A 123 -6.82 3.08 10.02
C VAL A 123 -7.99 2.10 9.87
N GLY A 124 -9.03 2.22 10.70
CA GLY A 124 -10.25 1.41 10.57
C GLY A 124 -10.98 1.64 9.25
N GLU A 125 -11.13 2.90 8.85
CA GLU A 125 -11.74 3.29 7.56
C GLU A 125 -10.88 2.79 6.39
N ASN A 126 -9.56 2.93 6.46
CA ASN A 126 -8.64 2.42 5.45
C ASN A 126 -8.74 0.90 5.28
N LEU A 127 -8.88 0.12 6.35
CA LEU A 127 -9.04 -1.34 6.24
C LEU A 127 -10.36 -1.74 5.56
N ILE A 128 -11.42 -0.95 5.73
CA ILE A 128 -12.68 -1.16 5.00
C ILE A 128 -12.49 -0.86 3.51
N HIS A 129 -11.82 0.24 3.20
CA HIS A 129 -11.50 0.62 1.83
C HIS A 129 -10.66 -0.46 1.10
N LEU A 130 -9.55 -0.93 1.69
CA LEU A 130 -8.74 -2.02 1.12
C LEU A 130 -9.55 -3.32 0.92
N HIS A 131 -10.53 -3.56 1.80
CA HIS A 131 -11.42 -4.71 1.67
C HIS A 131 -12.37 -4.56 0.46
N GLU A 132 -12.92 -3.38 0.22
CA GLU A 132 -13.81 -3.10 -0.91
C GLU A 132 -13.06 -3.19 -2.24
N GLU A 133 -11.80 -2.75 -2.30
CA GLU A 133 -10.93 -2.93 -3.46
C GLU A 133 -10.75 -4.41 -3.82
N GLU A 134 -10.42 -5.23 -2.83
CA GLU A 134 -10.17 -6.65 -3.05
C GLU A 134 -11.45 -7.48 -3.31
N THR A 135 -12.60 -7.05 -2.78
CA THR A 135 -13.83 -7.86 -2.79
C THR A 135 -14.96 -7.32 -3.67
N ILE A 136 -14.88 -6.08 -4.10
CA ILE A 136 -15.87 -5.43 -4.96
C ILE A 136 -15.21 -5.00 -6.27
N ILE A 137 -14.11 -4.24 -6.21
CA ILE A 137 -13.46 -3.69 -7.40
C ILE A 137 -12.75 -4.79 -8.20
N LEU A 138 -11.91 -5.61 -7.55
CA LEU A 138 -11.19 -6.67 -8.25
C LEU A 138 -12.13 -7.65 -8.96
N PRO A 139 -13.24 -8.14 -8.35
CA PRO A 139 -14.21 -8.96 -9.06
C PRO A 139 -14.91 -8.26 -10.23
N GLU A 140 -15.20 -6.97 -10.13
CA GLU A 140 -15.75 -6.21 -11.26
C GLU A 140 -14.72 -6.10 -12.40
N LEU A 141 -13.45 -5.85 -12.10
CA LEU A 141 -12.38 -5.89 -13.09
C LEU A 141 -12.27 -7.27 -13.74
N HIS A 142 -12.41 -8.36 -12.96
CA HIS A 142 -12.45 -9.72 -13.52
C HIS A 142 -13.66 -9.96 -14.42
N ARG A 143 -14.80 -9.34 -14.14
CA ARG A 143 -15.99 -9.45 -14.98
C ARG A 143 -15.81 -8.69 -16.30
N LEU A 144 -15.10 -7.57 -16.26
CA LEU A 144 -14.92 -6.65 -17.39
C LEU A 144 -13.74 -6.98 -18.30
N TYR A 145 -12.73 -7.69 -17.78
CA TYR A 145 -11.46 -7.95 -18.47
C TYR A 145 -11.00 -9.41 -18.32
N SER A 146 -10.28 -9.87 -19.34
CA SER A 146 -9.51 -11.12 -19.26
C SER A 146 -8.26 -10.95 -18.39
N ASP A 147 -7.75 -12.06 -17.84
CA ASP A 147 -6.51 -12.03 -17.03
C ASP A 147 -5.31 -11.53 -17.86
N GLU A 148 -5.30 -11.79 -19.18
CA GLU A 148 -4.28 -11.28 -20.10
C GLU A 148 -4.35 -9.76 -20.32
N GLU A 149 -5.55 -9.18 -20.27
CA GLU A 149 -5.71 -7.73 -20.33
C GLU A 149 -5.27 -7.08 -19.02
N LEU A 150 -5.63 -7.67 -17.88
CA LEU A 150 -5.25 -7.17 -16.56
C LEU A 150 -3.74 -7.24 -16.32
N LYS A 151 -3.09 -8.35 -16.73
CA LYS A 151 -1.64 -8.50 -16.63
C LYS A 151 -0.87 -7.45 -17.44
N LYS A 152 -1.43 -6.98 -18.56
CA LYS A 152 -0.82 -5.91 -19.36
C LYS A 152 -0.79 -4.55 -18.66
N VAL A 153 -1.60 -4.36 -17.61
CA VAL A 153 -1.58 -3.15 -16.79
C VAL A 153 -0.26 -3.09 -16.01
N GLU A 154 0.03 -4.11 -15.21
CA GLU A 154 1.29 -4.23 -14.46
C GLU A 154 2.52 -4.30 -15.37
N ALA A 155 2.40 -4.93 -16.54
CA ALA A 155 3.50 -4.98 -17.51
C ALA A 155 4.02 -3.59 -17.92
N LYS A 156 3.15 -2.57 -17.96
CA LYS A 156 3.53 -1.18 -18.24
C LYS A 156 4.32 -0.58 -17.09
N THR A 157 3.90 -0.84 -15.85
CA THR A 157 4.60 -0.41 -14.62
C THR A 157 6.01 -0.99 -14.61
N TYR A 158 6.15 -2.30 -14.80
CA TYR A 158 7.47 -2.94 -14.87
C TYR A 158 8.33 -2.45 -16.03
N ALA A 159 7.72 -2.00 -17.14
CA ALA A 159 8.46 -1.50 -18.28
C ALA A 159 9.17 -0.16 -17.96
N VAL A 160 8.52 0.73 -17.22
CA VAL A 160 9.07 2.06 -16.90
C VAL A 160 10.05 2.05 -15.73
N MET A 161 9.90 1.13 -14.77
CA MET A 161 10.82 1.00 -13.63
C MET A 161 12.20 0.50 -14.07
N SER A 162 13.27 1.06 -13.51
CA SER A 162 14.61 0.50 -13.67
C SER A 162 14.73 -0.85 -12.95
N SER A 163 15.83 -1.58 -13.18
CA SER A 163 16.06 -2.81 -12.42
C SER A 163 16.26 -2.55 -10.93
N ASP A 164 16.89 -1.43 -10.59
CA ASP A 164 17.11 -1.04 -9.18
C ASP A 164 15.78 -0.61 -8.53
N ASP A 165 14.92 0.14 -9.22
CA ASP A 165 13.56 0.46 -8.71
C ASP A 165 12.75 -0.81 -8.41
N LEU A 166 12.83 -1.82 -9.28
CA LEU A 166 12.16 -3.11 -9.06
C LEU A 166 12.77 -3.87 -7.88
N ILE A 167 14.09 -3.82 -7.71
CA ILE A 167 14.75 -4.42 -6.55
C ILE A 167 14.24 -3.74 -5.27
N ASP A 168 14.27 -2.41 -5.22
CA ASP A 168 13.85 -1.64 -4.04
C ASP A 168 12.38 -1.93 -3.69
N MET A 169 11.50 -1.93 -4.68
CA MET A 169 10.10 -2.32 -4.50
C MET A 169 9.97 -3.73 -3.91
N LEU A 170 10.65 -4.74 -4.48
CA LEU A 170 10.54 -6.12 -4.00
C LEU A 170 11.12 -6.30 -2.59
N GLN A 171 12.20 -5.59 -2.25
CA GLN A 171 12.78 -5.59 -0.91
C GLN A 171 11.82 -5.01 0.14
N VAL A 172 11.07 -3.97 -0.23
CA VAL A 172 10.04 -3.37 0.62
C VAL A 172 8.84 -4.32 0.79
N LEU A 173 8.36 -4.91 -0.30
CA LEU A 173 7.11 -5.67 -0.29
C LEU A 173 7.24 -7.10 0.26
N PHE A 174 8.33 -7.80 -0.06
CA PHE A 174 8.45 -9.24 0.22
C PHE A 174 8.36 -9.63 1.70
N PRO A 175 8.90 -8.86 2.66
CA PRO A 175 8.72 -9.17 4.08
C PRO A 175 7.24 -9.26 4.51
N HIS A 176 6.33 -8.64 3.77
CA HIS A 176 4.91 -8.55 4.08
C HIS A 176 4.03 -9.44 3.19
N MET A 177 4.64 -10.25 2.32
CA MET A 177 3.93 -11.13 1.38
C MET A 177 4.13 -12.60 1.73
N ASN A 178 3.14 -13.42 1.39
CA ASN A 178 3.29 -14.87 1.44
C ASN A 178 4.06 -15.38 0.19
N ALA A 179 4.54 -16.62 0.22
CA ALA A 179 5.31 -17.21 -0.87
C ALA A 179 4.55 -17.22 -2.22
N SER A 180 3.23 -17.37 -2.20
CA SER A 180 2.41 -17.36 -3.42
C SER A 180 2.40 -15.98 -4.10
N ASP A 181 2.32 -14.91 -3.30
CA ASP A 181 2.35 -13.54 -3.79
C ASP A 181 3.73 -13.14 -4.32
N LYS A 182 4.79 -13.52 -3.60
CA LYS A 182 6.18 -13.37 -4.06
C LYS A 182 6.39 -14.05 -5.41
N ARG A 183 5.93 -15.31 -5.54
CA ARG A 183 6.01 -16.08 -6.79
C ARG A 183 5.25 -15.38 -7.92
N ALA A 184 4.04 -14.89 -7.66
CA ALA A 184 3.22 -14.24 -8.66
C ALA A 184 3.90 -12.98 -9.23
N LEU A 185 4.39 -12.09 -8.35
CA LEU A 185 5.12 -10.89 -8.77
C LEU A 185 6.38 -11.23 -9.58
N LEU A 186 7.18 -12.20 -9.12
CA LEU A 186 8.37 -12.64 -9.85
C LEU A 186 8.01 -13.25 -11.21
N SER A 187 6.90 -13.99 -11.31
CA SER A 187 6.44 -14.59 -12.57
C SER A 187 6.03 -13.51 -13.55
N ASP A 188 5.28 -12.50 -13.08
CA ASP A 188 4.87 -11.38 -13.90
C ASP A 188 6.09 -10.59 -14.42
N ILE A 189 7.06 -10.28 -13.55
CA ILE A 189 8.31 -9.61 -13.96
C ILE A 189 9.11 -10.47 -14.93
N LYS A 190 9.24 -11.79 -14.69
CA LYS A 190 9.97 -12.72 -15.58
C LYS A 190 9.34 -12.79 -16.97
N GLU A 191 8.01 -12.84 -17.03
CA GLU A 191 7.28 -12.94 -18.29
C GLU A 191 7.24 -11.63 -19.05
N CYS A 192 7.02 -10.50 -18.37
CA CYS A 192 6.90 -9.18 -19.01
C CYS A 192 8.26 -8.53 -19.28
N GLN A 193 9.25 -8.75 -18.41
CA GLN A 193 10.56 -8.08 -18.44
C GLN A 193 11.71 -9.08 -18.15
N PRO A 194 11.91 -10.12 -19.00
CA PRO A 194 12.85 -11.21 -18.73
C PRO A 194 14.31 -10.75 -18.54
N ALA A 195 14.73 -9.69 -19.23
CA ALA A 195 16.06 -9.11 -19.08
C ALA A 195 16.25 -8.47 -17.69
N LYS A 196 15.24 -7.74 -17.19
CA LYS A 196 15.27 -7.16 -15.84
C LYS A 196 15.23 -8.26 -14.80
N TYR A 197 14.37 -9.28 -14.99
CA TYR A 197 14.31 -10.43 -14.09
C TYR A 197 15.67 -11.11 -13.88
N ALA A 198 16.45 -11.31 -14.94
CA ALA A 198 17.79 -11.90 -14.84
C ALA A 198 18.75 -11.09 -13.96
N VAL A 199 18.57 -9.77 -13.86
CA VAL A 199 19.33 -8.88 -12.97
C VAL A 199 18.78 -8.90 -11.54
N ILE A 200 17.45 -8.93 -11.40
CA ILE A 200 16.73 -8.84 -10.12
C ILE A 200 16.87 -10.13 -9.31
N TRP A 201 16.60 -11.28 -9.92
CA TRP A 201 16.51 -12.57 -9.22
C TRP A 201 17.74 -12.90 -8.37
N PRO A 202 19.00 -12.74 -8.87
CA PRO A 202 20.18 -13.01 -8.07
C PRO A 202 20.30 -12.20 -6.78
N LYS A 203 19.78 -10.96 -6.76
CA LYS A 203 19.80 -10.08 -5.58
C LYS A 203 18.66 -10.42 -4.62
N ILE A 204 17.47 -10.66 -5.14
CA ILE A 204 16.26 -10.91 -4.33
C ILE A 204 16.25 -12.30 -3.70
N GLN A 205 16.74 -13.33 -4.39
CA GLN A 205 16.75 -14.69 -3.86
C GLN A 205 17.51 -14.83 -2.52
N LEU A 206 18.51 -13.95 -2.29
CA LEU A 206 19.30 -13.94 -1.05
C LEU A 206 18.50 -13.50 0.18
N GLN A 207 17.34 -12.87 -0.02
CA GLN A 207 16.48 -12.35 1.04
C GLN A 207 15.25 -13.25 1.28
N ILE A 208 15.06 -14.27 0.44
CA ILE A 208 13.97 -15.23 0.57
C ILE A 208 14.41 -16.33 1.55
N PRO A 209 13.61 -16.65 2.58
CA PRO A 209 13.91 -17.77 3.48
C PRO A 209 14.09 -19.08 2.71
N GLU A 210 15.09 -19.89 3.07
CA GLU A 210 15.43 -21.13 2.33
C GLU A 210 14.23 -22.07 2.13
N HIS A 211 13.33 -22.15 3.11
CA HIS A 211 12.14 -22.98 3.05
C HIS A 211 11.07 -22.48 2.06
N GLU A 212 11.10 -21.20 1.66
CA GLU A 212 10.21 -20.63 0.65
C GLU A 212 10.77 -20.74 -0.78
N LEU A 213 12.10 -20.87 -0.94
CA LEU A 213 12.75 -20.92 -2.26
C LEU A 213 12.14 -21.99 -3.20
N PRO A 214 11.84 -23.23 -2.77
CA PRO A 214 11.22 -24.23 -3.65
C PRO A 214 9.84 -23.82 -4.16
N ILE A 215 9.12 -22.98 -3.42
CA ILE A 215 7.79 -22.48 -3.79
C ILE A 215 7.93 -21.32 -4.78
N ILE A 216 8.89 -20.42 -4.54
CA ILE A 216 9.01 -19.15 -5.28
C ILE A 216 9.80 -19.31 -6.59
N THR A 217 10.74 -20.25 -6.65
CA THR A 217 11.61 -20.43 -7.83
C THR A 217 10.78 -20.77 -9.08
N LEU A 218 11.09 -20.08 -10.19
CA LEU A 218 10.37 -20.11 -11.47
C LEU A 218 11.13 -20.84 -12.58
#